data_AF-A0AAW8GC76-F1
#
_entry.id   AF-A0AAW8GC76-F1
#
_cell.length_a   1.000
_cell.length_b   1.000
_cell.length_c   1.000
_cell.angle_alpha   90.00
_cell.angle_beta   90.00
_cell.angle_gamma   90.00
#
_symmetry.space_group_name_H-M   'P 1'
#
loop_
_entity.id
_entity.type
_entity.pdbx_description
1 polymer ?
#
loop_
_entity_poly.entity_id
_entity_poly.type
_entity_poly.pdbx_seq_one_letter_code
_entity_poly.pdbx_strand_id
1 'polypeptide(L)' 'MRHLIPALILIVLGTLFLLDNLGFPGLDVRELIATWWPLLLILGGINLLLRRASGQQARCRDAS' A
#
# COMPACT_ATOMS: atom_id res chain seq x y z
N MET A 1 9.85 -1.16 16.92
CA MET A 1 8.46 -1.14 16.39
C MET A 1 8.39 -1.05 14.84
N ARG A 2 9.35 -1.63 14.08
CA ARG A 2 9.43 -1.47 12.61
C ARG A 2 8.66 -2.57 11.83
N HIS A 3 8.30 -3.67 12.48
CA HIS A 3 7.76 -4.88 11.82
C HIS A 3 6.26 -5.11 12.05
N LEU A 4 5.56 -4.18 12.70
CA LEU A 4 4.11 -4.33 12.96
C LEU A 4 3.28 -4.20 11.69
N ILE A 5 3.73 -3.39 10.74
CA ILE A 5 3.04 -3.14 9.46
C ILE A 5 2.92 -4.43 8.62
N PRO A 6 4.02 -5.16 8.30
CA PRO A 6 3.90 -6.40 7.52
C PRO A 6 3.14 -7.49 8.28
N ALA A 7 3.27 -7.56 9.61
CA ALA A 7 2.51 -8.51 10.42
C ALA A 7 1.00 -8.25 10.33
N LEU A 8 0.58 -6.99 10.44
CA LEU A 8 -0.84 -6.60 10.34
C LEU A 8 -1.39 -6.93 8.95
N ILE A 9 -0.64 -6.61 7.89
CA ILE A 9 -1.04 -6.93 6.51
C ILE A 9 -1.25 -8.43 6.35
N LEU A 10 -0.32 -9.25 6.85
CA LEU A 10 -0.36 -10.71 6.73
C LEU A 10 -1.58 -11.29 7.49
N ILE A 11 -1.87 -10.77 8.67
CA ILE A 11 -3.07 -11.17 9.45
C ILE A 11 -4.35 -10.83 8.68
N VAL A 12 -4.48 -9.62 8.14
CA VAL A 12 -5.66 -9.20 7.37
C VAL A 12 -5.81 -10.08 6.12
N LEU A 13 -4.72 -10.31 5.38
CA LEU A 13 -4.74 -11.13 4.17
C LEU A 13 -5.14 -12.58 4.46
N GLY A 14 -4.58 -13.17 5.52
CA GLY A 14 -4.91 -14.54 5.94
C GLY A 14 -6.35 -14.68 6.44
N THR A 15 -6.84 -13.68 7.17
CA THR A 15 -8.24 -13.67 7.67
C THR A 15 -9.23 -13.59 6.51
N LEU A 16 -8.97 -12.71 5.54
CA LEU A 16 -9.78 -12.60 4.32
C LEU A 16 -9.81 -13.92 3.54
N PHE A 17 -8.64 -14.54 3.34
CA PHE A 17 -8.54 -15.81 2.61
C PHE A 17 -9.29 -16.97 3.30
N LEU A 18 -9.27 -17.03 4.64
CA LEU A 18 -10.04 -18.00 5.41
C LEU A 18 -11.55 -17.79 5.24
N LEU A 19 -11.99 -16.53 5.26
CA LEU A 19 -13.38 -16.15 5.15
C LEU A 19 -13.94 -16.45 3.75
N ASP A 20 -13.12 -16.23 2.71
CA ASP A 20 -13.39 -16.63 1.32
C ASP A 20 -13.54 -18.15 1.20
N ASN A 21 -12.63 -18.92 1.82
CA ASN A 21 -12.71 -20.38 1.87
C ASN A 21 -13.94 -20.90 2.61
N LEU A 22 -14.43 -20.15 3.60
CA LEU A 22 -15.65 -20.49 4.32
C LEU A 22 -16.92 -20.30 3.47
N GLY A 23 -16.78 -19.78 2.25
CA GLY A 23 -17.88 -19.60 1.31
C GLY A 23 -18.86 -18.51 1.76
N PHE A 24 -18.36 -17.51 2.50
CA PHE A 24 -19.22 -16.42 2.99
C PHE A 24 -19.78 -15.63 1.79
N PRO A 25 -21.11 -15.64 1.55
CA PRO A 25 -21.72 -15.22 0.27
C PRO A 25 -21.80 -13.70 0.07
N GLY A 26 -20.87 -12.93 0.64
CA GLY A 26 -20.80 -11.48 0.46
C GLY A 26 -19.42 -10.89 0.67
N LEU A 27 -18.38 -11.72 0.79
CA LEU A 27 -17.01 -11.27 0.99
C LEU A 27 -16.12 -11.81 -0.12
N ASP A 28 -16.20 -11.16 -1.28
CA ASP A 28 -15.31 -11.44 -2.41
C ASP A 28 -13.95 -10.77 -2.16
N VAL A 29 -12.99 -11.55 -1.66
CA VAL A 29 -11.61 -11.07 -1.41
C VAL A 29 -10.98 -10.55 -2.69
N ARG A 30 -11.31 -11.17 -3.82
CA ARG A 30 -10.87 -10.75 -5.15
C ARG A 30 -11.37 -9.35 -5.50
N GLU A 31 -12.63 -9.05 -5.18
CA GLU A 31 -13.21 -7.72 -5.42
C GLU A 31 -12.56 -6.69 -4.50
N LEU A 32 -12.38 -7.00 -3.22
CA LEU A 32 -11.65 -6.14 -2.29
C LEU A 32 -10.26 -5.79 -2.84
N ILE A 33 -9.45 -6.80 -3.18
CA ILE A 33 -8.09 -6.57 -3.70
C ILE A 33 -8.13 -5.72 -4.98
N ALA A 34 -9.08 -5.99 -5.88
CA ALA A 34 -9.26 -5.21 -7.11
C ALA A 34 -9.69 -3.75 -6.83
N THR A 35 -10.48 -3.48 -5.79
CA THR A 35 -10.86 -2.13 -5.38
C THR A 35 -9.73 -1.38 -4.67
N TRP A 36 -8.89 -2.07 -3.91
CA TRP A 36 -7.83 -1.45 -3.09
C TRP A 36 -6.48 -1.27 -3.82
N TRP A 37 -6.16 -2.08 -4.83
CA TRP A 37 -4.93 -1.94 -5.64
C TRP A 37 -4.71 -0.54 -6.26
N PRO A 38 -5.74 0.17 -6.79
CA PRO A 38 -5.55 1.49 -7.39
C PRO A 38 -5.07 2.50 -6.35
N LEU A 39 -5.53 2.38 -5.10
CA LEU A 39 -5.12 3.26 -4.02
C LEU A 39 -3.63 3.07 -3.69
N LEU A 40 -3.15 1.83 -3.65
CA LEU A 40 -1.72 1.53 -3.46
C LEU A 40 -0.86 2.09 -4.59
N LEU A 41 -1.32 2.00 -5.85
CA LEU A 41 -0.63 2.64 -6.98
C LEU A 41 -0.56 4.15 -6.84
N ILE A 42 -1.66 4.80 -6.43
CA ILE A 42 -1.71 6.24 -6.24
C ILE A 42 -0.71 6.67 -5.15
N LEU A 43 -0.72 5.99 -3.99
CA LEU A 43 0.26 6.26 -2.92
C LEU A 43 1.71 6.03 -3.40
N GLY A 44 1.96 4.96 -4.15
CA GLY A 44 3.26 4.67 -4.74
C GLY A 44 3.73 5.76 -5.70
N GLY A 45 2.84 6.22 -6.58
CA GLY A 45 3.09 7.30 -7.54
C GLY A 45 3.36 8.63 -6.85
N ILE A 46 2.57 8.99 -5.84
CA ILE A 46 2.78 10.20 -5.02
C ILE A 46 4.14 10.14 -4.32
N ASN A 47 4.48 9.00 -3.69
CA ASN A 47 5.77 8.82 -3.02
C ASN A 47 6.95 8.96 -4.00
N LEU A 48 6.82 8.49 -5.24
CA LEU A 48 7.83 8.68 -6.29
C LEU A 48 8.00 10.16 -6.67
N LEU A 49 6.89 10.89 -6.85
CA LEU A 49 6.91 12.32 -7.16
C LEU A 49 7.52 13.14 -6.01
N LEU A 50 7.12 12.87 -4.76
CA LEU A 50 7.66 13.52 -3.58
C LEU A 50 9.18 13.30 -3.45
N ARG A 51 9.67 12.08 -3.70
CA ARG A 51 11.10 11.77 -3.71
C ARG A 51 11.87 12.55 -4.77
N ARG A 52 11.28 12.77 -5.95
CA ARG A 52 11.87 13.61 -6.99
C ARG A 52 11.89 15.08 -6.62
N ALA A 53 10.80 15.59 -6.05
CA ALA A 53 10.69 16.98 -5.59
C ALA A 53 11.72 17.29 -4.50
N SER A 54 11.91 16.39 -3.52
CA SER A 54 12.93 16.55 -2.48
C SER A 54 14.36 16.48 -3.03
N GLY A 55 14.62 15.63 -4.02
CA GLY A 55 15.96 15.49 -4.62
C GLY A 55 16.45 16.74 -5.37
N GLN A 56 15.54 17.56 -5.92
CA GLN A 56 15.91 18.79 -6.62
C GLN A 56 16.31 19.93 -5.68
N GLN A 57 15.82 19.94 -4.43
CA GLN A 57 16.11 20.99 -3.47
C GLN A 57 17.56 20.98 -2.99
N ALA A 58 18.21 19.81 -2.96
CA ALA A 58 19.65 19.71 -2.66
C ALA A 58 20.49 20.47 -3.70
N ARG A 59 20.10 20.43 -4.98
CA ARG A 59 20.90 21.04 -6.05
C ARG A 59 20.88 22.58 -6.07
N CYS A 60 19.83 23.20 -5.54
CA CYS A 60 19.75 24.66 -5.43
C CYS A 60 20.33 25.19 -4.09
N ARG A 61 20.51 24.34 -3.07
CA ARG A 61 21.11 24.70 -1.78
C ARG A 61 22.64 24.90 -1.88
N ASP A 62 23.28 24.17 -2.79
CA ASP A 62 24.75 24.12 -2.92
C ASP A 62 25.31 25.17 -3.91
N ALA A 63 24.43 26.03 -4.48
CA ALA A 63 24.79 27.08 -5.44
C ALA A 63 24.83 28.50 -4.81
N SER A 64 24.81 28.61 -3.48
CA SER A 64 25.01 29.83 -2.68
C SER A 64 26.13 29.62 -1.67
#